data_AF-A0A264Y5F7-F1
#
_entry.id   AF-A0A264Y5F7-F1
#
_cell.length_a   1.000
_cell.length_b   1.000
_cell.length_c   1.000
_cell.angle_alpha   90.00
_cell.angle_beta   90.00
_cell.angle_gamma   90.00
#
_symmetry.space_group_name_H-M   'P 1'
#
loop_
_entity.id
_entity.type
_entity.pdbx_description
1 polymer ?
#
loop_
_entity_poly.entity_id
_entity_poly.type
_entity_poly.pdbx_seq_one_letter_code
_entity_poly.pdbx_strand_id
1 'polypeptide(L)'
;MWYVKVFVLLKIRSYEIFLLLIIKLMQYHLISEYLAAIREAKDNLDKLSHLVPVLDKYGEPYRSSGAFAVVFKMKDEQTGKCYALKCFTEEQEGRAEAYRQIAEELEFVDSPYITSVKYLEEELFVDSNCEDEEFPVLLMDWIEGETMETYVAANYTDNHAMSMLCYRFCKMAAWLRSQSFDHGDIKPDNIMVRPDGTLTLVDYDGMFVPAMKGQKSPTVGTKDFSHPLRTIDDFDETIDDFALASIALSLKAISLNPSLLDEYGASDRLLFSAADYIDLSKSETFTALQGLLADEEARTLLSMFLLASAKKNLSMCSFRLFGVQKPKEEEVWSTEVTDEDLKNAVEDEFGVKYSKDWKRLLKAPESLSGKYSIRKGVKVIGDVAFWGCKSLTNINIPNSVTTIGEQAFLGCESLVNINIPNSVTTIGDSAFAYCDSLTSINIPNSVTTIGEFAFWGCESLVNINIPNGVTTIGEYAFASCKSITNINIPNSITTIEDGAFCGCENLPSHIKSDIRQRFGEKVFHLW
;
A
#
# COMPACT_ATOMS: atom_id res chain seq x y z
N MET A 1 70.72 32.16 40.20
CA MET A 1 70.01 31.22 39.29
C MET A 1 68.98 30.35 40.04
N TRP A 2 68.17 30.93 40.94
CA TRP A 2 67.22 30.17 41.78
C TRP A 2 65.82 30.81 41.94
N TYR A 3 65.54 31.96 41.31
CA TYR A 3 64.24 32.65 41.43
C TYR A 3 63.35 32.62 40.16
N VAL A 4 63.81 32.00 39.07
CA VAL A 4 63.01 31.91 37.82
C VAL A 4 62.39 30.52 37.61
N LYS A 5 62.74 29.52 38.43
CA LYS A 5 62.18 28.14 38.30
C LYS A 5 60.95 27.88 39.17
N VAL A 6 60.61 28.73 40.14
CA VAL A 6 59.47 28.47 41.04
C VAL A 6 58.15 29.06 40.50
N PHE A 7 58.20 30.11 39.69
CA PHE A 7 56.97 30.73 39.12
C PHE A 7 56.38 30.00 37.91
N VAL A 8 57.17 29.19 37.21
CA VAL A 8 56.68 28.37 36.08
C VAL A 8 56.03 27.07 36.56
N LEU A 9 56.42 26.54 37.72
CA LEU A 9 55.86 25.29 38.28
C LEU A 9 54.53 25.48 39.03
N LEU A 10 54.20 26.69 39.49
CA LEU A 10 52.92 26.98 40.18
C LEU A 10 51.78 27.42 39.22
N LYS A 11 52.11 27.85 38.00
CA LYS A 11 51.11 28.26 36.98
C LYS A 11 50.70 27.12 36.03
N ILE A 12 51.51 26.06 35.94
CA ILE A 12 51.19 24.88 35.12
C ILE A 12 50.34 23.87 35.92
N ARG A 13 50.55 23.75 37.24
CA ARG A 13 49.70 22.90 38.10
C ARG A 13 48.28 23.42 38.29
N SER A 14 48.00 24.70 38.04
CA SER A 14 46.65 25.25 38.13
C SER A 14 45.87 25.14 36.82
N TYR A 15 46.51 24.92 35.67
CA TYR A 15 45.82 24.67 34.40
C TYR A 15 45.59 23.19 34.13
N GLU A 16 46.51 22.30 34.49
CA GLU A 16 46.26 20.85 34.40
C GLU A 16 45.23 20.38 35.44
N ILE A 17 45.20 20.97 36.65
CA ILE A 17 44.18 20.64 37.66
C ILE A 17 42.82 21.30 37.35
N PHE A 18 42.78 22.34 36.52
CA PHE A 18 41.54 22.97 36.05
C PHE A 18 41.01 22.35 34.74
N LEU A 19 41.87 21.73 33.91
CA LEU A 19 41.45 20.84 32.82
C LEU A 19 41.08 19.43 33.31
N LEU A 20 41.53 19.03 34.50
CA LEU A 20 41.11 17.81 35.18
C LEU A 20 39.83 17.99 36.03
N LEU A 21 39.26 19.20 36.08
CA LEU A 21 37.93 19.43 36.59
C LEU A 21 36.94 19.59 35.42
N ILE A 22 36.16 18.53 35.21
CA ILE A 22 34.81 18.51 34.64
C ILE A 22 34.72 18.64 33.10
N ILE A 23 35.26 17.65 32.39
CA ILE A 23 34.41 16.89 31.47
C ILE A 23 34.28 15.53 32.14
N LYS A 24 33.27 15.39 32.99
CA LYS A 24 32.82 14.09 33.45
C LYS A 24 32.18 13.48 32.19
N LEU A 25 32.91 12.62 31.47
CA LEU A 25 32.33 11.84 30.38
C LEU A 25 31.16 11.08 31.00
N MET A 26 29.93 11.49 30.70
CA MET A 26 28.74 10.77 31.15
C MET A 26 28.87 9.35 30.63
N GLN A 27 28.94 8.35 31.52
CA GLN A 27 28.91 6.96 31.11
C GLN A 27 27.45 6.60 30.86
N TYR A 28 27.05 6.58 29.60
CA TYR A 28 25.74 6.09 29.20
C TYR A 28 25.59 4.60 29.50
N HIS A 29 24.37 4.21 29.85
CA HIS A 29 24.07 2.91 30.44
C HIS A 29 23.74 1.81 29.43
N LEU A 30 23.84 0.57 29.89
CA LEU A 30 23.39 -0.60 29.15
C LEU A 30 21.86 -0.57 29.00
N ILE A 31 21.36 -1.19 27.93
CA ILE A 31 19.91 -1.34 27.70
C ILE A 31 19.18 -1.96 28.90
N SER A 32 19.85 -2.86 29.64
CA SER A 32 19.32 -3.48 30.86
C SER A 32 19.08 -2.49 32.01
N GLU A 33 19.89 -1.44 32.11
CA GLU A 33 19.79 -0.43 33.16
C GLU A 33 18.68 0.56 32.81
N TYR A 34 18.56 0.98 31.55
CA TYR A 34 17.38 1.71 31.06
C TYR A 34 16.08 0.93 31.28
N LEU A 35 16.10 -0.39 31.04
CA LEU A 35 14.95 -1.25 31.32
C LEU A 35 14.55 -1.23 32.80
N ALA A 36 15.52 -1.32 33.72
CA ALA A 36 15.26 -1.24 35.14
C ALA A 36 14.67 0.12 35.54
N ALA A 37 15.26 1.21 35.03
CA ALA A 37 14.79 2.56 35.29
C ALA A 37 13.34 2.78 34.82
N ILE A 38 13.02 2.33 33.61
CA ILE A 38 11.69 2.50 33.01
C ILE A 38 10.64 1.57 33.64
N ARG A 39 11.01 0.43 34.21
CA ARG A 39 10.05 -0.39 34.99
C ARG A 39 9.50 0.38 36.19
N GLU A 40 10.35 1.16 36.86
CA GLU A 40 9.99 2.02 37.99
C GLU A 40 9.85 3.49 37.53
N ALA A 41 9.23 3.73 36.36
CA ALA A 41 9.22 5.06 35.71
C ALA A 41 8.70 6.19 36.62
N LYS A 42 7.77 5.90 37.54
CA LYS A 42 7.20 6.90 38.46
C LYS A 42 8.24 7.49 39.43
N ASP A 43 9.24 6.68 39.80
CA ASP A 43 10.29 7.09 40.73
C ASP A 43 11.54 7.60 40.00
N ASN A 44 11.68 7.29 38.70
CA ASN A 44 12.86 7.60 37.89
C ASN A 44 12.65 8.70 36.84
N LEU A 45 11.41 9.17 36.63
CA LEU A 45 11.10 10.33 35.77
C LEU A 45 10.58 11.48 36.64
N ASP A 46 11.09 12.70 36.44
CA ASP A 46 10.60 13.87 37.17
C ASP A 46 9.33 14.46 36.53
N LYS A 47 9.50 15.21 35.43
CA LYS A 47 8.40 15.90 34.73
C LYS A 47 7.46 14.90 34.04
N LEU A 48 7.96 13.70 33.73
CA LEU A 48 7.25 12.61 33.08
C LEU A 48 6.80 11.50 34.04
N SER A 49 6.85 11.72 35.36
CA SER A 49 6.35 10.79 36.41
C SER A 49 4.90 10.33 36.24
N HIS A 50 4.09 11.04 35.46
CA HIS A 50 2.71 10.70 35.13
C HIS A 50 2.58 9.63 34.04
N LEU A 51 3.67 9.30 33.35
CA LEU A 51 3.72 8.28 32.31
C LEU A 51 4.10 6.91 32.90
N VAL A 52 3.45 5.85 32.41
CA VAL A 52 3.78 4.47 32.74
C VAL A 52 4.21 3.70 31.49
N PRO A 53 5.13 2.73 31.59
CA PRO A 53 5.51 1.90 30.45
C PRO A 53 4.33 1.04 30.00
N VAL A 54 4.13 0.96 28.69
CA VAL A 54 3.25 -0.06 28.10
C VAL A 54 4.01 -1.38 28.10
N LEU A 55 3.40 -2.42 28.66
CA LEU A 55 4.02 -3.73 28.76
C LEU A 55 3.70 -4.59 27.53
N ASP A 56 4.67 -5.40 27.11
CA ASP A 56 4.51 -6.43 26.10
C ASP A 56 3.80 -7.68 26.69
N LYS A 57 3.62 -8.70 25.84
CA LYS A 57 2.94 -9.95 26.23
C LYS A 57 3.67 -10.77 27.32
N TYR A 58 4.91 -10.43 27.62
CA TYR A 58 5.72 -11.06 28.66
C TYR A 58 5.78 -10.23 29.95
N GLY A 59 5.10 -9.08 29.99
CA GLY A 59 5.09 -8.18 31.14
C GLY A 59 6.32 -7.27 31.20
N GLU A 60 7.07 -7.14 30.10
CA GLU A 60 8.25 -6.28 30.01
C GLU A 60 7.91 -4.95 29.32
N PRO A 61 8.58 -3.83 29.66
CA PRO A 61 8.40 -2.58 28.92
C PRO A 61 8.60 -2.78 27.42
N TYR A 62 7.56 -2.46 26.65
CA TYR A 62 7.58 -2.47 25.20
C TYR A 62 8.64 -1.49 24.71
N ARG A 63 9.52 -1.97 23.83
CA ARG A 63 10.61 -1.14 23.29
C ARG A 63 10.98 -1.52 21.87
N SER A 64 11.60 -0.57 21.19
CA SER A 64 12.46 -0.79 20.03
C SER A 64 13.89 -0.35 20.38
N SER A 65 14.90 -1.00 19.81
CA SER A 65 16.30 -0.67 20.07
C SER A 65 17.02 -0.42 18.76
N GLY A 66 17.65 0.75 18.64
CA GLY A 66 18.55 1.10 17.54
C GLY A 66 20.01 1.07 18.01
N ALA A 67 20.93 1.44 17.12
CA ALA A 67 22.36 1.44 17.42
C ALA A 67 22.77 2.45 18.51
N PHE A 68 22.02 3.55 18.68
CA PHE A 68 22.40 4.67 19.55
C PHE A 68 21.29 5.12 20.52
N ALA A 69 20.18 4.40 20.56
CA ALA A 69 19.04 4.72 21.42
C ALA A 69 18.13 3.52 21.65
N VAL A 70 17.36 3.58 22.73
CA VAL A 70 16.23 2.68 23.02
C VAL A 70 14.97 3.52 23.13
N VAL A 71 13.91 3.12 22.44
CA VAL A 71 12.62 3.81 22.44
C VAL A 71 11.61 2.97 23.21
N PHE A 72 11.04 3.53 24.27
CA PHE A 72 10.00 2.89 25.07
C PHE A 72 8.63 3.44 24.71
N LYS A 73 7.62 2.56 24.66
CA LYS A 73 6.23 2.99 24.55
C LYS A 73 5.70 3.33 25.94
N MET A 74 5.37 4.59 26.15
CA MET A 74 4.84 5.13 27.40
C MET A 74 3.37 5.50 27.24
N LYS A 75 2.60 5.46 28.32
CA LYS A 75 1.19 5.83 28.33
C LYS A 75 0.91 6.77 29.48
N ASP A 76 0.19 7.86 29.19
CA ASP A 76 -0.44 8.67 30.22
C ASP A 76 -1.72 7.96 30.68
N GLU A 77 -1.77 7.53 31.96
CA GLU A 77 -2.93 6.82 32.51
C GLU A 77 -4.19 7.70 32.59
N GLN A 78 -4.04 9.02 32.65
CA GLN A 78 -5.15 9.96 32.79
C GLN A 78 -5.85 10.21 31.45
N THR A 79 -5.07 10.44 30.40
CA THR A 79 -5.59 10.75 29.06
C THR A 79 -5.72 9.52 28.16
N GLY A 80 -4.99 8.45 28.46
CA GLY A 80 -4.87 7.27 27.62
C GLY A 80 -3.94 7.45 26.41
N LYS A 81 -3.37 8.65 26.20
CA LYS A 81 -2.47 8.95 25.09
C LYS A 81 -1.15 8.20 25.26
N CYS A 82 -0.61 7.69 24.15
CA CYS A 82 0.67 7.00 24.12
C CYS A 82 1.77 7.89 23.54
N TYR A 83 2.99 7.69 24.04
CA TYR A 83 4.19 8.43 23.69
C TYR A 83 5.35 7.47 23.41
N ALA A 84 6.26 7.90 22.55
CA ALA A 84 7.58 7.30 22.38
C ALA A 84 8.59 8.06 23.24
N LEU A 85 9.20 7.39 24.21
CA LEU A 85 10.27 7.93 25.05
C LEU A 85 11.60 7.36 24.55
N LYS A 86 12.38 8.16 23.83
CA LYS A 86 13.70 7.78 23.30
C LYS A 86 14.76 8.14 24.34
N CYS A 87 15.44 7.11 24.84
CA CYS A 87 16.58 7.19 25.74
C CYS A 87 17.85 6.97 24.91
N PHE A 88 18.78 7.91 24.97
CA PHE A 88 20.04 7.83 24.23
C PHE A 88 21.02 6.89 24.93
N THR A 89 21.88 6.20 24.18
CA THR A 89 22.87 5.26 24.75
C THR A 89 24.32 5.74 24.57
N GLU A 90 24.53 6.90 23.95
CA GLU A 90 25.85 7.52 23.77
C GLU A 90 25.75 9.04 23.78
N GLU A 91 26.83 9.74 24.13
CA GLU A 91 26.92 11.20 24.06
C GLU A 91 27.13 11.68 22.63
N GLN A 92 26.48 12.78 22.25
CA GLN A 92 26.71 13.44 20.96
C GLN A 92 26.85 14.94 21.19
N GLU A 93 28.00 15.48 20.78
CA GLU A 93 28.30 16.91 20.86
C GLU A 93 27.24 17.72 20.12
N GLY A 94 26.64 18.70 20.79
CA GLY A 94 25.62 19.59 20.19
C GLY A 94 24.20 19.02 20.12
N ARG A 95 23.95 17.78 20.55
CA ARG A 95 22.60 17.15 20.51
C ARG A 95 21.53 18.00 21.18
N ALA A 96 21.81 18.51 22.38
CA ALA A 96 20.84 19.29 23.15
C ALA A 96 20.41 20.56 22.39
N GLU A 97 21.38 21.30 21.88
CA GLU A 97 21.10 22.50 21.07
C GLU A 97 20.34 22.15 19.79
N ALA A 98 20.73 21.07 19.11
CA ALA A 98 20.07 20.65 17.89
C ALA A 98 18.59 20.32 18.12
N TYR A 99 18.30 19.54 19.17
CA TYR A 99 16.92 19.17 19.49
C TYR A 99 16.07 20.34 20.01
N ARG A 100 16.68 21.34 20.66
CA ARG A 100 15.97 22.60 20.99
C ARG A 100 15.55 23.33 19.71
N GLN A 101 16.47 23.48 18.75
CA GLN A 101 16.19 24.13 17.47
C GLN A 101 15.13 23.36 16.65
N ILE A 102 15.20 22.02 16.66
CA ILE A 102 14.18 21.17 16.02
C ILE A 102 12.81 21.35 16.69
N ALA A 103 12.75 21.29 18.03
CA ALA A 103 11.49 21.43 18.75
C ALA A 103 10.84 22.80 18.51
N GLU A 104 11.63 23.88 18.47
CA GLU A 104 11.16 25.23 18.15
C GLU A 104 10.61 25.34 16.72
N GLU A 105 11.29 24.74 15.73
CA GLU A 105 10.81 24.74 14.33
C GLU A 105 9.51 23.94 14.18
N LEU A 106 9.41 22.79 14.86
CA LEU A 106 8.26 21.88 14.74
C LEU A 106 7.05 22.27 15.60
N GLU A 107 7.19 23.18 16.57
CA GLU A 107 6.10 23.60 17.48
C GLU A 107 4.84 24.08 16.73
N PHE A 108 5.04 24.72 15.57
CA PHE A 108 3.95 25.32 14.78
C PHE A 108 3.55 24.53 13.54
N VAL A 109 4.12 23.33 13.34
CA VAL A 109 3.88 22.51 12.15
C VAL A 109 2.71 21.55 12.41
N ASP A 110 1.55 21.88 11.85
CA ASP A 110 0.37 20.99 11.87
C ASP A 110 0.31 20.15 10.59
N SER A 111 0.75 18.88 10.68
CA SER A 111 0.76 17.96 9.57
C SER A 111 0.69 16.51 10.04
N PRO A 112 -0.04 15.61 9.34
CA PRO A 112 -0.03 14.19 9.66
C PRO A 112 1.34 13.53 9.39
N TYR A 113 2.23 14.20 8.64
CA TYR A 113 3.53 13.67 8.25
C TYR A 113 4.62 13.84 9.30
N ILE A 114 4.38 14.59 10.38
CA ILE A 114 5.37 14.85 11.43
C ILE A 114 4.71 14.81 12.80
N THR A 115 5.52 14.71 13.85
CA THR A 115 5.06 14.71 15.24
C THR A 115 5.77 15.78 16.04
N SER A 116 5.09 16.31 17.05
CA SER A 116 5.73 17.17 18.03
C SER A 116 6.82 16.40 18.76
N VAL A 117 7.92 17.09 19.04
CA VAL A 117 9.05 16.55 19.78
C VAL A 117 9.35 17.44 20.98
N LYS A 118 9.66 16.81 22.11
CA LYS A 118 10.08 17.50 23.33
C LYS A 118 11.37 16.90 23.84
N TYR A 119 12.41 17.73 23.90
CA TYR A 119 13.69 17.36 24.48
C TYR A 119 13.77 17.79 25.94
N LEU A 120 14.17 16.88 26.81
CA LEU A 120 14.34 17.11 28.24
C LEU A 120 15.78 16.77 28.59
N GLU A 121 16.57 17.77 29.00
CA GLU A 121 18.01 17.65 29.27
C GLU A 121 18.31 16.76 30.48
N GLU A 122 17.54 16.94 31.55
CA GLU A 122 17.66 16.24 32.84
C GLU A 122 16.25 15.74 33.18
N GLU A 123 16.03 14.43 33.05
CA GLU A 123 14.71 13.84 33.22
C GLU A 123 14.70 12.40 33.73
N LEU A 124 15.57 11.54 33.20
CA LEU A 124 15.58 10.12 33.54
C LEU A 124 16.71 9.81 34.51
N PHE A 125 16.38 9.39 35.72
CA PHE A 125 17.31 8.80 36.65
C PHE A 125 17.59 7.34 36.27
N VAL A 126 18.85 6.98 36.07
CA VAL A 126 19.27 5.60 35.83
C VAL A 126 20.20 5.20 36.97
N ASP A 127 19.72 4.33 37.85
CA ASP A 127 20.46 3.86 39.03
C ASP A 127 21.79 3.26 38.59
N SER A 128 22.87 3.94 38.96
CA SER A 128 24.21 3.50 38.68
C SER A 128 25.11 3.85 39.86
N ASN A 129 26.24 3.14 39.96
CA ASN A 129 27.18 3.29 41.07
C ASN A 129 27.86 4.69 41.15
N CYS A 130 27.35 5.70 40.45
CA CYS A 130 27.80 7.09 40.42
C CYS A 130 26.65 8.01 40.85
N GLU A 131 26.97 8.98 41.71
CA GLU A 131 26.05 9.95 42.33
C GLU A 131 25.13 10.67 41.31
N ASP A 132 23.82 10.65 41.58
CA ASP A 132 22.75 11.55 41.10
C ASP A 132 22.93 12.18 39.70
N GLU A 133 23.05 11.37 38.65
CA GLU A 133 23.07 11.83 37.25
C GLU A 133 21.73 11.58 36.56
N GLU A 134 21.08 12.65 36.11
CA GLU A 134 19.89 12.59 35.26
C GLU A 134 20.28 12.59 33.78
N PHE A 135 19.61 11.74 32.99
CA PHE A 135 19.89 11.56 31.58
C PHE A 135 18.85 12.25 30.71
N PRO A 136 19.27 12.77 29.54
CA PRO A 136 18.36 13.39 28.61
C PRO A 136 17.46 12.36 27.95
N VAL A 137 16.21 12.76 27.70
CA VAL A 137 15.24 11.96 26.94
C VAL A 137 14.55 12.82 25.89
N LEU A 138 14.07 12.15 24.85
CA LEU A 138 13.22 12.73 23.83
C LEU A 138 11.84 12.12 23.92
N LEU A 139 10.82 12.95 24.08
CA LEU A 139 9.42 12.54 24.10
C LEU A 139 8.75 12.94 22.78
N MET A 140 8.13 11.96 22.13
CA MET A 140 7.38 12.13 20.88
C MET A 140 6.00 11.46 21.02
N ASP A 141 5.06 11.84 20.17
CA ASP A 141 3.78 11.12 20.08
C ASP A 141 4.00 9.69 19.56
N TRP A 142 3.36 8.70 20.18
CA TRP A 142 3.43 7.32 19.68
C TRP A 142 2.62 7.19 18.38
N ILE A 143 3.28 6.75 17.31
CA ILE A 143 2.62 6.49 16.03
C ILE A 143 2.24 5.01 15.95
N GLU A 144 0.92 4.76 15.95
CA GLU A 144 0.41 3.42 15.65
C GLU A 144 0.58 3.10 14.17
N GLY A 145 1.05 1.89 13.88
CA GLY A 145 1.37 1.45 12.53
C GLY A 145 2.59 0.55 12.51
N GLU A 146 3.11 0.34 11.30
CA GLU A 146 4.35 -0.40 11.05
C GLU A 146 5.31 0.47 10.24
N THR A 147 6.60 0.13 10.20
CA THR A 147 7.55 0.83 9.34
C THR A 147 7.22 0.57 7.88
N MET A 148 7.57 1.49 6.98
CA MET A 148 7.39 1.30 5.53
C MET A 148 8.13 0.06 5.05
N GLU A 149 9.30 -0.25 5.62
CA GLU A 149 10.00 -1.51 5.39
C GLU A 149 9.08 -2.72 5.64
N THR A 150 8.47 -2.79 6.84
CA THR A 150 7.60 -3.91 7.21
C THR A 150 6.37 -3.97 6.30
N TYR A 151 5.76 -2.82 6.01
CA TYR A 151 4.62 -2.75 5.10
C TYR A 151 4.97 -3.23 3.69
N VAL A 152 6.11 -2.81 3.14
CA VAL A 152 6.58 -3.25 1.82
C VAL A 152 6.85 -4.76 1.83
N ALA A 153 7.53 -5.28 2.85
CA ALA A 153 7.78 -6.71 2.98
C ALA A 153 6.49 -7.54 2.96
N ALA A 154 5.42 -7.05 3.59
CA ALA A 154 4.13 -7.72 3.66
C ALA A 154 3.27 -7.57 2.39
N ASN A 155 3.43 -6.47 1.63
CA ASN A 155 2.46 -6.07 0.60
C ASN A 155 3.04 -5.89 -0.81
N TYR A 156 4.34 -6.11 -1.04
CA TYR A 156 4.97 -5.76 -2.32
C TYR A 156 4.38 -6.47 -3.55
N THR A 157 3.72 -7.62 -3.38
CA THR A 157 3.04 -8.35 -4.47
C THR A 157 1.62 -7.84 -4.77
N ASP A 158 1.05 -6.98 -3.91
CA ASP A 158 -0.21 -6.29 -4.15
C ASP A 158 0.06 -4.95 -4.87
N ASN A 159 -0.16 -4.96 -6.18
CA ASN A 159 0.04 -3.80 -7.04
C ASN A 159 -0.79 -2.58 -6.60
N HIS A 160 -2.01 -2.78 -6.09
CA HIS A 160 -2.86 -1.68 -5.64
C HIS A 160 -2.31 -1.08 -4.34
N ALA A 161 -1.96 -1.92 -3.36
CA ALA A 161 -1.35 -1.48 -2.11
C ALA A 161 -0.05 -0.72 -2.35
N MET A 162 0.81 -1.22 -3.24
CA MET A 162 2.07 -0.55 -3.60
C MET A 162 1.86 0.74 -4.39
N SER A 163 0.88 0.78 -5.30
CA SER A 163 0.52 2.02 -6.00
C SER A 163 -0.01 3.08 -5.02
N MET A 164 -0.81 2.67 -4.03
CA MET A 164 -1.33 3.56 -2.98
C MET A 164 -0.22 4.06 -2.06
N LEU A 165 0.73 3.20 -1.68
CA LEU A 165 1.91 3.58 -0.91
C LEU A 165 2.77 4.59 -1.68
N CYS A 166 3.06 4.33 -2.96
CA CYS A 166 3.79 5.24 -3.84
C CYS A 166 3.12 6.61 -3.91
N TYR A 167 1.79 6.65 -4.11
CA TYR A 167 1.01 7.88 -4.14
C TYR A 167 1.13 8.68 -2.83
N ARG A 168 0.95 8.01 -1.68
CA ARG A 168 1.03 8.65 -0.36
C ARG A 168 2.44 9.12 -0.05
N PHE A 169 3.46 8.36 -0.42
CA PHE A 169 4.86 8.74 -0.30
C PHE A 169 5.16 9.99 -1.11
N CYS A 170 4.74 10.03 -2.37
CA CYS A 170 4.97 11.19 -3.23
C CYS A 170 4.26 12.44 -2.69
N LYS A 171 3.06 12.31 -2.09
CA LYS A 171 2.42 13.41 -1.37
C LYS A 171 3.21 13.91 -0.17
N MET A 172 3.72 12.99 0.66
CA MET A 172 4.58 13.32 1.80
C MET A 172 5.87 14.01 1.33
N ALA A 173 6.52 13.49 0.28
CA ALA A 173 7.73 14.06 -0.30
C ALA A 173 7.49 15.47 -0.86
N ALA A 174 6.36 15.69 -1.53
CA ALA A 174 5.97 17.02 -2.00
C ALA A 174 5.73 18.00 -0.84
N TRP A 175 5.11 17.53 0.25
CA TRP A 175 4.88 18.33 1.45
C TRP A 175 6.21 18.68 2.15
N LEU A 176 7.08 17.70 2.40
CA LEU A 176 8.37 17.90 3.10
C LEU A 176 9.22 18.93 2.37
N ARG A 177 9.33 18.81 1.05
CA ARG A 177 10.03 19.79 0.19
C ARG A 177 9.44 21.19 0.15
N SER A 178 8.21 21.36 0.62
CA SER A 178 7.59 22.68 0.75
C SER A 178 7.83 23.32 2.11
N GLN A 179 8.49 22.62 3.03
CA GLN A 179 8.85 23.12 4.36
C GLN A 179 10.19 23.86 4.33
N SER A 180 10.49 24.56 5.42
CA SER A 180 11.76 25.23 5.70
C SER A 180 12.84 24.29 6.26
N PHE A 181 12.47 23.06 6.57
CA PHE A 181 13.30 22.04 7.21
C PHE A 181 13.28 20.74 6.40
N ASP A 182 14.27 19.90 6.64
CA ASP A 182 14.44 18.59 6.02
C ASP A 182 14.78 17.55 7.09
N HIS A 183 14.37 16.30 6.90
CA HIS A 183 14.56 15.22 7.86
C HIS A 183 16.01 14.74 7.93
N GLY A 184 16.75 14.78 6.83
CA GLY A 184 18.19 14.49 6.72
C GLY A 184 18.61 13.03 6.83
N ASP A 185 17.71 12.11 7.14
CA ASP A 185 17.93 10.64 7.09
C ASP A 185 16.64 9.90 6.68
N ILE A 186 16.03 10.32 5.58
CA ILE A 186 14.86 9.66 5.01
C ILE A 186 15.23 8.23 4.56
N LYS A 187 14.54 7.23 5.13
CA LYS A 187 14.63 5.82 4.79
C LYS A 187 13.34 5.08 5.20
N PRO A 188 13.03 3.89 4.67
CA PRO A 188 11.81 3.15 4.97
C PRO A 188 11.56 2.90 6.47
N ASP A 189 12.62 2.68 7.26
CA ASP A 189 12.52 2.49 8.71
C ASP A 189 12.05 3.75 9.46
N ASN A 190 12.38 4.94 8.94
CA ASN A 190 11.99 6.23 9.52
C ASN A 190 10.62 6.74 9.03
N ILE A 191 9.87 5.91 8.31
CA ILE A 191 8.55 6.26 7.78
C ILE A 191 7.53 5.25 8.31
N MET A 192 6.63 5.70 9.17
CA MET A 192 5.54 4.87 9.69
C MET A 192 4.35 4.89 8.74
N VAL A 193 3.83 3.70 8.41
CA VAL A 193 2.55 3.50 7.71
C VAL A 193 1.48 3.23 8.76
N ARG A 194 0.56 4.18 8.94
CA ARG A 194 -0.54 4.08 9.90
C ARG A 194 -1.62 3.10 9.40
N PRO A 195 -2.54 2.62 10.26
CA PRO A 195 -3.61 1.71 9.84
C PRO A 195 -4.55 2.25 8.75
N ASP A 196 -4.76 3.56 8.68
CA ASP A 196 -5.50 4.23 7.60
C ASP A 196 -4.63 4.42 6.32
N GLY A 197 -3.38 3.98 6.40
CA GLY A 197 -2.33 4.05 5.40
C GLY A 197 -1.64 5.41 5.28
N THR A 198 -2.01 6.40 6.09
CA THR A 198 -1.30 7.70 6.14
C THR A 198 0.15 7.49 6.59
N LEU A 199 1.06 8.31 6.07
CA LEU A 199 2.49 8.24 6.40
C LEU A 199 2.86 9.26 7.47
N THR A 200 3.79 8.91 8.35
CA THR A 200 4.35 9.83 9.36
C THR A 200 5.85 9.59 9.50
N LEU A 201 6.64 10.67 9.43
CA LEU A 201 8.08 10.66 9.65
C LEU A 201 8.41 10.61 11.14
N VAL A 202 9.37 9.77 11.48
CA VAL A 202 9.88 9.57 12.83
C VAL A 202 11.41 9.58 12.81
N ASP A 203 12.02 9.75 13.99
CA ASP A 203 13.48 9.81 14.18
C ASP A 203 14.17 11.05 13.57
N TYR A 204 14.15 12.15 14.31
CA TYR A 204 14.66 13.46 13.85
C TYR A 204 16.16 13.67 14.09
N ASP A 205 16.94 12.61 14.31
CA ASP A 205 18.39 12.70 14.58
C ASP A 205 19.17 13.39 13.44
N GLY A 206 18.69 13.28 12.19
CA GLY A 206 19.33 13.87 11.01
C GLY A 206 18.77 15.25 10.61
N MET A 207 17.78 15.77 11.34
CA MET A 207 16.94 16.87 10.86
C MET A 207 17.75 18.17 10.72
N PHE A 208 17.57 18.83 9.57
CA PHE A 208 18.05 20.17 9.29
C PHE A 208 16.91 21.17 9.49
N VAL A 209 17.16 22.23 10.28
CA VAL A 209 16.25 23.39 10.39
C VAL A 209 17.03 24.69 10.09
N PRO A 210 16.35 25.78 9.70
CA PRO A 210 17.04 27.02 9.29
C PRO A 210 18.04 27.59 10.31
N ALA A 211 17.79 27.40 11.61
CA ALA A 211 18.70 27.82 12.69
C ALA A 211 20.06 27.10 12.66
N MET A 212 20.14 25.94 12.00
CA MET A 212 21.35 25.13 11.86
C MET A 212 22.22 25.51 10.67
N LYS A 213 21.82 26.52 9.89
CA LYS A 213 22.54 26.90 8.67
C LYS A 213 24.02 27.20 8.94
N GLY A 214 24.91 26.49 8.23
CA GLY A 214 26.37 26.60 8.37
C GLY A 214 26.97 25.67 9.42
N GLN A 215 26.16 24.87 10.12
CA GLN A 215 26.63 23.75 10.93
C GLN A 215 26.90 22.52 10.07
N LYS A 216 27.44 21.46 10.68
CA LYS A 216 27.68 20.18 10.02
C LYS A 216 26.60 19.18 10.41
N SER A 217 26.22 18.32 9.47
CA SER A 217 25.28 17.23 9.72
C SER A 217 25.84 16.28 10.78
N PRO A 218 25.03 15.82 11.75
CA PRO A 218 25.44 14.85 12.75
C PRO A 218 25.73 13.46 12.14
N THR A 219 25.22 13.21 10.93
CA THR A 219 25.39 11.94 10.20
C THR A 219 25.62 12.16 8.70
N VAL A 220 26.28 11.22 8.03
CA VAL A 220 26.34 11.17 6.55
C VAL A 220 25.09 10.53 5.92
N GLY A 221 24.14 10.10 6.76
CA GLY A 221 22.92 9.40 6.37
C GLY A 221 23.14 7.91 6.06
N THR A 222 22.04 7.21 5.88
CA THR A 222 22.03 5.77 5.55
C THR A 222 22.49 5.54 4.11
N LYS A 223 23.54 4.75 3.90
CA LYS A 223 24.22 4.61 2.59
C LYS A 223 23.33 4.20 1.42
N ASP A 224 22.29 3.41 1.66
CA ASP A 224 21.36 2.96 0.63
C ASP A 224 20.31 4.01 0.26
N PHE A 225 20.25 5.14 0.98
CA PHE A 225 19.31 6.23 0.75
C PHE A 225 19.97 7.60 0.66
N SER A 226 21.24 7.73 1.06
CA SER A 226 22.00 8.97 0.95
C SER A 226 22.73 9.06 -0.38
N HIS A 227 22.92 10.29 -0.86
CA HIS A 227 23.65 10.54 -2.09
C HIS A 227 25.09 9.98 -1.98
N PRO A 228 25.64 9.29 -2.99
CA PRO A 228 26.94 8.60 -2.90
C PRO A 228 28.13 9.54 -2.61
N LEU A 229 27.98 10.83 -2.93
CA LEU A 229 28.95 11.90 -2.64
C LEU A 229 28.59 12.77 -1.43
N ARG A 230 27.60 12.39 -0.61
CA ARG A 230 27.19 13.15 0.58
C ARG A 230 28.33 13.20 1.60
N THR A 231 28.56 14.37 2.17
CA THR A 231 29.44 14.56 3.33
C THR A 231 28.67 15.23 4.47
N ILE A 232 29.30 15.34 5.65
CA ILE A 232 28.72 16.10 6.77
C ILE A 232 28.60 17.60 6.50
N ASP A 233 29.24 18.12 5.45
CA ASP A 233 29.11 19.53 5.06
C ASP A 233 27.87 19.76 4.18
N ASP A 234 27.27 18.70 3.62
CA ASP A 234 26.00 18.77 2.89
C ASP A 234 24.83 18.77 3.91
N PHE A 235 24.75 19.82 4.73
CA PHE A 235 23.72 20.02 5.77
C PHE A 235 22.92 21.29 5.48
N ASP A 236 21.99 21.17 4.53
CA ASP A 236 21.19 22.27 4.01
C ASP A 236 19.79 21.80 3.57
N GLU A 237 19.02 22.73 3.00
CA GLU A 237 17.65 22.53 2.52
C GLU A 237 17.48 21.54 1.34
N THR A 238 18.54 20.83 0.95
CA THR A 238 18.53 19.86 -0.16
C THR A 238 18.90 18.45 0.28
N ILE A 239 19.15 18.24 1.57
CA ILE A 239 19.71 17.02 2.14
C ILE A 239 18.87 15.75 1.86
N ASP A 240 17.56 15.90 1.68
CA ASP A 240 16.62 14.81 1.42
C ASP A 240 16.32 14.57 -0.07
N ASP A 241 16.76 15.46 -0.96
CA ASP A 241 16.34 15.45 -2.37
C ASP A 241 16.63 14.11 -3.07
N PHE A 242 17.81 13.55 -2.82
CA PHE A 242 18.22 12.26 -3.38
C PHE A 242 17.41 11.10 -2.80
N ALA A 243 17.24 11.05 -1.48
CA ALA A 243 16.52 9.99 -0.79
C ALA A 243 15.05 9.93 -1.25
N LEU A 244 14.39 11.10 -1.30
CA LEU A 244 13.01 11.21 -1.76
C LEU A 244 12.84 10.76 -3.20
N ALA A 245 13.73 11.17 -4.10
CA ALA A 245 13.67 10.78 -5.51
C ALA A 245 13.92 9.27 -5.69
N SER A 246 14.88 8.71 -4.96
CA SER A 246 15.22 7.29 -5.00
C SER A 246 14.09 6.40 -4.49
N ILE A 247 13.50 6.74 -3.33
CA ILE A 247 12.40 5.97 -2.74
C ILE A 247 11.15 6.06 -3.61
N ALA A 248 10.79 7.25 -4.11
CA ALA A 248 9.63 7.40 -4.99
C ALA A 248 9.77 6.57 -6.26
N LEU A 249 10.94 6.59 -6.91
CA LEU A 249 11.21 5.78 -8.08
C LEU A 249 11.11 4.28 -7.76
N SER A 250 11.68 3.85 -6.63
CA SER A 250 11.64 2.46 -6.20
C SER A 250 10.21 1.99 -5.95
N LEU A 251 9.41 2.75 -5.19
CA LEU A 251 8.01 2.43 -4.92
C LEU A 251 7.17 2.37 -6.21
N LYS A 252 7.36 3.33 -7.13
CA LYS A 252 6.67 3.31 -8.43
C LYS A 252 7.06 2.09 -9.24
N ALA A 253 8.35 1.75 -9.28
CA ALA A 253 8.83 0.60 -10.02
C ALA A 253 8.28 -0.72 -9.47
N ILE A 254 8.28 -0.90 -8.14
CA ILE A 254 7.69 -2.07 -7.48
C ILE A 254 6.18 -2.15 -7.76
N SER A 255 5.47 -1.01 -7.73
CA SER A 255 4.02 -0.98 -8.02
C SER A 255 3.66 -1.39 -9.46
N LEU A 256 4.59 -1.21 -10.41
CA LEU A 256 4.41 -1.60 -11.81
C LEU A 256 4.87 -3.04 -12.08
N ASN A 257 5.93 -3.46 -11.40
CA ASN A 257 6.49 -4.79 -11.51
C ASN A 257 7.06 -5.26 -10.16
N PRO A 258 6.31 -6.07 -9.38
CA PRO A 258 6.74 -6.48 -8.05
C PRO A 258 7.95 -7.42 -8.08
N SER A 259 8.20 -8.13 -9.20
CA SER A 259 9.35 -9.03 -9.33
C SER A 259 10.71 -8.31 -9.22
N LEU A 260 10.73 -6.98 -9.43
CA LEU A 260 11.95 -6.18 -9.29
C LEU A 260 12.48 -6.19 -7.85
N LEU A 261 11.58 -6.27 -6.85
CA LEU A 261 12.00 -6.33 -5.45
C LEU A 261 12.66 -7.68 -5.14
N ASP A 262 12.12 -8.77 -5.68
CA ASP A 262 12.69 -10.12 -5.51
C ASP A 262 14.09 -10.25 -6.14
N GLU A 263 14.29 -9.62 -7.29
CA GLU A 263 15.50 -9.81 -8.11
C GLU A 263 16.64 -8.87 -7.69
N TYR A 264 16.33 -7.61 -7.38
CA TYR A 264 17.33 -6.57 -7.18
C TYR A 264 17.34 -5.97 -5.77
N GLY A 265 16.21 -6.09 -5.06
CA GLY A 265 15.92 -5.31 -3.87
C GLY A 265 15.93 -6.09 -2.56
N ALA A 266 15.47 -5.40 -1.51
CA ALA A 266 15.01 -5.93 -0.24
C ALA A 266 14.11 -4.89 0.43
N SER A 267 13.26 -5.27 1.38
CA SER A 267 12.27 -4.35 1.98
C SER A 267 12.89 -3.15 2.71
N ASP A 268 14.08 -3.32 3.28
CA ASP A 268 14.84 -2.34 4.06
C ASP A 268 15.60 -1.31 3.19
N ARG A 269 15.97 -1.68 1.96
CA ARG A 269 16.70 -0.85 0.99
C ARG A 269 15.94 -0.51 -0.29
N LEU A 270 14.74 -1.08 -0.45
CA LEU A 270 13.96 -1.07 -1.70
C LEU A 270 14.77 -1.65 -2.87
N LEU A 271 14.86 -0.96 -4.01
CA LEU A 271 15.49 -1.52 -5.22
C LEU A 271 16.99 -1.29 -5.33
N PHE A 272 17.50 -0.20 -4.78
CA PHE A 272 18.89 0.22 -4.99
C PHE A 272 19.73 -0.06 -3.75
N SER A 273 20.97 -0.48 -3.97
CA SER A 273 22.02 -0.47 -2.96
C SER A 273 22.92 0.74 -3.12
N ALA A 274 23.71 1.05 -2.10
CA ALA A 274 24.77 2.04 -2.16
C ALA A 274 25.75 1.79 -3.33
N ALA A 275 25.97 0.52 -3.71
CA ALA A 275 26.84 0.16 -4.83
C ALA A 275 26.26 0.58 -6.19
N ASP A 276 24.94 0.53 -6.35
CA ASP A 276 24.27 0.94 -7.59
C ASP A 276 24.49 2.42 -7.90
N TYR A 277 24.48 3.27 -6.86
CA TYR A 277 24.63 4.71 -7.03
C TYR A 277 26.04 5.16 -7.41
N ILE A 278 27.07 4.35 -7.12
CA ILE A 278 28.46 4.68 -7.44
C ILE A 278 28.66 4.72 -8.96
N ASP A 279 28.06 3.78 -9.68
CA ASP A 279 28.16 3.69 -11.14
C ASP A 279 26.86 3.13 -11.73
N LEU A 280 25.89 4.04 -11.95
CA LEU A 280 24.59 3.70 -12.55
C LEU A 280 24.71 2.99 -13.90
N SER A 281 25.81 3.18 -14.64
CA SER A 281 26.02 2.51 -15.93
C SER A 281 26.26 1.00 -15.80
N LYS A 282 26.62 0.53 -14.60
CA LYS A 282 26.80 -0.88 -14.26
C LYS A 282 25.70 -1.44 -13.38
N SER A 283 24.71 -0.62 -13.00
CA SER A 283 23.60 -1.07 -12.15
C SER A 283 22.62 -1.92 -12.97
N GLU A 284 22.49 -3.18 -12.58
CA GLU A 284 21.49 -4.09 -13.14
C GLU A 284 20.08 -3.61 -12.79
N THR A 285 19.88 -3.11 -11.55
CA THR A 285 18.65 -2.45 -11.12
C THR A 285 18.26 -1.32 -12.06
N PHE A 286 19.19 -0.40 -12.35
CA PHE A 286 18.92 0.73 -13.25
C PHE A 286 18.60 0.27 -14.68
N THR A 287 19.25 -0.80 -15.14
CA THR A 287 18.98 -1.40 -16.45
C THR A 287 17.56 -1.97 -16.52
N ALA A 288 17.12 -2.66 -15.47
CA ALA A 288 15.78 -3.25 -15.41
C ALA A 288 14.65 -2.19 -15.44
N LEU A 289 14.90 -0.99 -14.91
CA LEU A 289 13.92 0.11 -14.93
C LEU A 289 13.60 0.63 -16.34
N GLN A 290 14.43 0.35 -17.35
CA GLN A 290 14.17 0.77 -18.74
C GLN A 290 12.86 0.20 -19.29
N GLY A 291 12.46 -1.00 -18.83
CA GLY A 291 11.19 -1.62 -19.23
C GLY A 291 9.94 -0.86 -18.75
N LEU A 292 10.10 0.03 -17.77
CA LEU A 292 9.00 0.80 -17.17
C LEU A 292 8.80 2.16 -17.84
N LEU A 293 9.65 2.53 -18.79
CA LEU A 293 9.61 3.84 -19.45
C LEU A 293 8.36 4.08 -20.31
N ALA A 294 7.47 3.10 -20.47
CA ALA A 294 6.15 3.32 -21.06
C ALA A 294 5.22 4.14 -20.14
N ASP A 295 5.38 4.01 -18.82
CA ASP A 295 4.59 4.73 -17.81
C ASP A 295 5.12 6.17 -17.63
N GLU A 296 4.22 7.16 -17.67
CA GLU A 296 4.57 8.58 -17.61
C GLU A 296 5.11 9.01 -16.25
N GLU A 297 4.57 8.46 -15.17
CA GLU A 297 4.98 8.79 -13.81
C GLU A 297 6.33 8.16 -13.50
N ALA A 298 6.57 6.93 -13.95
CA ALA A 298 7.86 6.26 -13.85
C ALA A 298 8.96 7.05 -14.60
N ARG A 299 8.67 7.54 -15.81
CA ARG A 299 9.60 8.44 -16.54
C ARG A 299 9.89 9.72 -15.76
N THR A 300 8.87 10.32 -15.16
CA THR A 300 8.99 11.57 -14.40
C THR A 300 9.86 11.37 -13.16
N LEU A 301 9.56 10.34 -12.36
CA LEU A 301 10.33 10.00 -11.15
C LEU A 301 11.77 9.58 -11.48
N LEU A 302 11.99 8.84 -12.58
CA LEU A 302 13.34 8.51 -13.04
C LEU A 302 14.13 9.76 -13.42
N SER A 303 13.49 10.73 -14.07
CA SER A 303 14.14 12.01 -14.42
C SER A 303 14.54 12.79 -13.17
N MET A 304 13.70 12.78 -12.13
CA MET A 304 14.03 13.40 -10.84
C MET A 304 15.19 12.68 -10.15
N PHE A 305 15.18 11.35 -10.12
CA PHE A 305 16.25 10.55 -9.55
C PHE A 305 17.59 10.84 -10.23
N LEU A 306 17.63 10.86 -11.56
CA LEU A 306 18.84 11.18 -12.31
C LEU A 306 19.34 12.60 -12.05
N LEU A 307 18.43 13.56 -11.93
CA LEU A 307 18.79 14.95 -11.62
C LEU A 307 19.37 15.06 -10.21
N ALA A 308 18.73 14.46 -9.21
CA ALA A 308 19.20 14.44 -7.83
C ALA A 308 20.55 13.71 -7.71
N SER A 309 20.73 12.60 -8.41
CA SER A 309 22.00 11.86 -8.49
C SER A 309 23.11 12.68 -9.16
N ALA A 310 22.80 13.53 -10.13
CA ALA A 310 23.80 14.34 -10.82
C ALA A 310 24.15 15.65 -10.10
N LYS A 311 23.22 16.21 -9.33
CA LYS A 311 23.32 17.56 -8.76
C LYS A 311 23.32 17.62 -7.24
N LYS A 312 23.05 16.51 -6.55
CA LYS A 312 22.69 16.42 -5.13
C LYS A 312 21.40 17.14 -4.73
N ASN A 313 20.92 18.07 -5.55
CA ASN A 313 19.75 18.88 -5.31
C ASN A 313 18.75 18.82 -6.46
N LEU A 314 17.55 19.28 -6.15
CA LEU A 314 16.45 19.47 -7.06
C LEU A 314 15.93 20.91 -6.91
N SER A 315 15.45 21.49 -8.00
CA SER A 315 14.84 22.82 -7.96
C SER A 315 13.70 22.90 -6.94
N MET A 316 13.53 24.06 -6.29
CA MET A 316 12.37 24.32 -5.42
C MET A 316 11.02 24.07 -6.09
N CYS A 317 10.91 24.10 -7.43
CA CYS A 317 9.66 23.78 -8.12
C CYS A 317 9.43 22.27 -8.34
N SER A 318 10.45 21.43 -8.09
CA SER A 318 10.41 19.99 -8.33
C SER A 318 9.45 19.24 -7.41
N PHE A 319 8.96 19.83 -6.31
CA PHE A 319 7.92 19.21 -5.47
C PHE A 319 6.67 18.84 -6.28
N ARG A 320 6.36 19.61 -7.34
CA ARG A 320 5.23 19.35 -8.25
C ARG A 320 5.39 18.07 -9.07
N LEU A 321 6.62 17.60 -9.25
CA LEU A 321 6.94 16.40 -10.01
C LEU A 321 6.67 15.11 -9.22
N PHE A 322 6.47 15.21 -7.90
CA PHE A 322 5.88 14.13 -7.10
C PHE A 322 4.34 14.03 -7.25
N GLY A 323 3.74 14.73 -8.21
CA GLY A 323 2.29 14.71 -8.48
C GLY A 323 1.80 13.42 -9.16
N VAL A 324 1.98 12.27 -8.52
CA VAL A 324 1.48 10.96 -8.98
C VAL A 324 -0.03 10.87 -8.80
N GLN A 325 -0.73 10.22 -9.73
CA GLN A 325 -2.18 10.04 -9.67
C GLN A 325 -2.57 9.10 -8.52
N LYS A 326 -3.65 9.42 -7.80
CA LYS A 326 -4.24 8.48 -6.84
C LYS A 326 -4.70 7.25 -7.63
N PRO A 327 -4.26 6.04 -7.28
CA PRO A 327 -4.80 4.81 -7.86
C PRO A 327 -6.32 4.80 -7.71
N LYS A 328 -7.02 4.38 -8.77
CA LYS A 328 -8.47 4.21 -8.69
C LYS A 328 -8.72 3.07 -7.71
N GLU A 329 -9.55 3.32 -6.70
CA GLU A 329 -10.09 2.25 -5.86
C GLU A 329 -10.82 1.29 -6.81
N GLU A 330 -10.41 0.03 -6.82
CA GLU A 330 -11.21 -1.02 -7.45
C GLU A 330 -12.45 -1.18 -6.57
N GLU A 331 -13.51 -0.44 -6.90
CA GLU A 331 -14.82 -0.65 -6.29
C GLU A 331 -15.29 -2.04 -6.69
N VAL A 332 -15.03 -3.05 -5.84
CA VAL A 332 -15.57 -4.39 -5.99
C VAL A 332 -17.03 -4.34 -5.59
N TRP A 333 -17.91 -4.31 -6.58
CA TRP A 333 -19.35 -4.31 -6.40
C TRP A 333 -19.85 -5.75 -6.25
N SER A 334 -20.45 -6.08 -5.10
CA SER A 334 -21.05 -7.40 -4.88
C SER A 334 -22.28 -7.63 -5.77
N THR A 335 -22.47 -8.86 -6.24
CA THR A 335 -23.69 -9.30 -6.92
C THR A 335 -24.81 -9.65 -5.94
N GLU A 336 -24.49 -10.02 -4.70
CA GLU A 336 -25.46 -10.43 -3.67
C GLU A 336 -26.43 -9.31 -3.31
N VAL A 337 -27.72 -9.51 -3.59
CA VAL A 337 -28.76 -8.52 -3.29
C VAL A 337 -29.41 -8.84 -1.95
N THR A 338 -29.20 -7.98 -0.95
CA THR A 338 -29.75 -8.17 0.40
C THR A 338 -31.15 -7.56 0.57
N ASP A 339 -31.88 -7.95 1.62
CA ASP A 339 -33.16 -7.32 1.97
C ASP A 339 -33.03 -5.81 2.24
N GLU A 340 -31.92 -5.39 2.84
CA GLU A 340 -31.64 -3.98 3.11
C GLU A 340 -31.33 -3.20 1.82
N ASP A 341 -30.67 -3.82 0.83
CA ASP A 341 -30.51 -3.23 -0.50
C ASP A 341 -31.87 -2.96 -1.14
N LEU A 342 -32.78 -3.94 -1.11
CA LEU A 342 -34.11 -3.83 -1.71
C LEU A 342 -35.00 -2.81 -0.99
N LYS A 343 -34.88 -2.70 0.33
CA LYS A 343 -35.60 -1.71 1.14
C LYS A 343 -35.11 -0.28 0.88
N ASN A 344 -33.82 -0.12 0.58
CA ASN A 344 -33.20 1.16 0.26
C ASN A 344 -33.17 1.49 -1.23
N ALA A 345 -33.70 0.61 -2.07
CA ALA A 345 -33.62 0.73 -3.50
C ALA A 345 -34.33 1.98 -4.02
N VAL A 346 -33.80 2.52 -5.12
CA VAL A 346 -34.47 3.50 -5.96
C VAL A 346 -35.03 2.80 -7.19
N GLU A 347 -36.25 3.14 -7.60
CA GLU A 347 -36.91 2.54 -8.74
C GLU A 347 -36.86 3.46 -9.97
N ASP A 348 -36.75 2.87 -11.15
CA ASP A 348 -36.99 3.58 -12.41
C ASP A 348 -38.48 3.58 -12.81
N GLU A 349 -38.78 4.15 -13.97
CA GLU A 349 -40.16 4.25 -14.49
C GLU A 349 -40.83 2.90 -14.82
N PHE A 350 -40.05 1.81 -14.88
CA PHE A 350 -40.52 0.45 -15.14
C PHE A 350 -40.61 -0.39 -13.85
N GLY A 351 -40.34 0.21 -12.69
CA GLY A 351 -40.30 -0.47 -11.39
C GLY A 351 -39.04 -1.31 -11.16
N VAL A 352 -37.99 -1.11 -11.96
CA VAL A 352 -36.70 -1.79 -11.76
C VAL A 352 -35.95 -1.10 -10.64
N LYS A 353 -35.55 -1.89 -9.64
CA LYS A 353 -34.85 -1.46 -8.43
C LYS A 353 -33.34 -1.40 -8.64
N TYR A 354 -32.75 -0.29 -8.19
CA TYR A 354 -31.33 0.00 -8.23
C TYR A 354 -30.81 0.40 -6.84
N SER A 355 -29.51 0.25 -6.61
CA SER A 355 -28.85 0.87 -5.46
C SER A 355 -28.96 2.40 -5.52
N LYS A 356 -28.88 3.09 -4.37
CA LYS A 356 -29.03 4.56 -4.29
C LYS A 356 -28.06 5.34 -5.18
N ASP A 357 -26.86 4.80 -5.40
CA ASP A 357 -25.82 5.34 -6.27
C ASP A 357 -25.97 4.95 -7.76
N TRP A 358 -26.98 4.13 -8.08
CA TRP A 358 -27.25 3.57 -9.41
C TRP A 358 -26.15 2.69 -9.99
N LYS A 359 -25.26 2.15 -9.14
CA LYS A 359 -24.15 1.28 -9.55
C LYS A 359 -24.57 -0.18 -9.65
N ARG A 360 -25.59 -0.61 -8.92
CA ARG A 360 -26.10 -1.98 -8.92
C ARG A 360 -27.57 -2.00 -9.37
N LEU A 361 -27.89 -2.87 -10.32
CA LEU A 361 -29.27 -3.23 -10.64
C LEU A 361 -29.65 -4.41 -9.74
N LEU A 362 -30.64 -4.20 -8.88
CA LEU A 362 -30.96 -5.12 -7.78
C LEU A 362 -32.08 -6.08 -8.16
N LYS A 363 -33.20 -5.58 -8.69
CA LYS A 363 -34.36 -6.43 -9.03
C LYS A 363 -35.31 -5.76 -10.01
N ALA A 364 -35.69 -6.47 -11.06
CA ALA A 364 -36.77 -6.13 -11.97
C ALA A 364 -38.08 -6.80 -11.53
N PRO A 365 -39.25 -6.19 -11.81
CA PRO A 365 -40.53 -6.84 -11.59
C PRO A 365 -40.73 -7.96 -12.62
N GLU A 366 -41.26 -9.12 -12.21
CA GLU A 366 -41.51 -10.27 -13.11
C GLU A 366 -42.43 -9.93 -14.29
N SER A 367 -43.27 -8.90 -14.15
CA SER A 367 -44.13 -8.37 -15.21
C SER A 367 -43.39 -7.53 -16.26
N LEU A 368 -42.09 -7.28 -16.09
CA LEU A 368 -41.28 -6.53 -17.06
C LEU A 368 -41.32 -7.26 -18.42
N SER A 369 -41.70 -6.52 -19.46
CA SER A 369 -42.00 -7.10 -20.77
C SER A 369 -41.46 -6.25 -21.91
N GLY A 370 -41.32 -6.85 -23.09
CA GLY A 370 -40.87 -6.13 -24.28
C GLY A 370 -39.37 -5.87 -24.27
N LYS A 371 -38.95 -4.61 -24.52
CA LYS A 371 -37.53 -4.22 -24.60
C LYS A 371 -37.18 -3.35 -23.40
N TYR A 372 -36.06 -3.66 -22.75
CA TYR A 372 -35.54 -2.88 -21.63
C TYR A 372 -34.08 -2.46 -21.86
N SER A 373 -33.71 -1.26 -21.42
CA SER A 373 -32.33 -0.76 -21.48
C SER A 373 -31.85 -0.43 -20.08
N ILE A 374 -30.82 -1.14 -19.62
CA ILE A 374 -30.21 -0.86 -18.32
C ILE A 374 -29.57 0.54 -18.35
N ARG A 375 -29.73 1.27 -17.25
CA ARG A 375 -29.18 2.62 -17.09
C ARG A 375 -27.66 2.64 -17.29
N LYS A 376 -27.16 3.64 -18.03
CA LYS A 376 -25.71 3.87 -18.16
C LYS A 376 -25.08 4.16 -16.79
N GLY A 377 -23.90 3.61 -16.54
CA GLY A 377 -23.17 3.80 -15.29
C GLY A 377 -23.35 2.66 -14.28
N VAL A 378 -24.33 1.78 -14.49
CA VAL A 378 -24.47 0.52 -13.74
C VAL A 378 -23.22 -0.33 -13.97
N LYS A 379 -22.67 -0.86 -12.88
CA LYS A 379 -21.48 -1.70 -12.79
C LYS A 379 -21.83 -3.18 -12.66
N VAL A 380 -22.88 -3.49 -11.90
CA VAL A 380 -23.26 -4.88 -11.60
C VAL A 380 -24.75 -5.09 -11.84
N ILE A 381 -25.06 -6.21 -12.48
CA ILE A 381 -26.39 -6.81 -12.46
C ILE A 381 -26.38 -7.83 -11.33
N GLY A 382 -27.15 -7.57 -10.27
CA GLY A 382 -27.17 -8.39 -9.07
C GLY A 382 -27.75 -9.78 -9.30
N ASP A 383 -27.59 -10.63 -8.30
CA ASP A 383 -28.16 -11.98 -8.29
C ASP A 383 -29.68 -11.90 -8.43
N VAL A 384 -30.27 -12.84 -9.17
CA VAL A 384 -31.71 -12.95 -9.46
C VAL A 384 -32.38 -11.68 -10.02
N ALA A 385 -31.60 -10.73 -10.55
CA ALA A 385 -32.07 -9.39 -10.90
C ALA A 385 -33.27 -9.40 -11.86
N PHE A 386 -33.24 -10.22 -12.91
CA PHE A 386 -34.33 -10.41 -13.88
C PHE A 386 -34.95 -11.81 -13.80
N TRP A 387 -34.74 -12.53 -12.70
CA TRP A 387 -35.31 -13.87 -12.52
C TRP A 387 -36.83 -13.85 -12.76
N GLY A 388 -37.28 -14.72 -13.68
CA GLY A 388 -38.69 -14.90 -13.99
C GLY A 388 -39.32 -13.81 -14.88
N CYS A 389 -38.54 -12.92 -15.50
CA CYS A 389 -39.05 -11.94 -16.47
C CYS A 389 -39.45 -12.60 -17.81
N LYS A 390 -40.45 -13.49 -17.78
CA LYS A 390 -40.82 -14.38 -18.89
C LYS A 390 -41.20 -13.67 -20.18
N SER A 391 -41.68 -12.42 -20.09
CA SER A 391 -42.13 -11.61 -21.23
C SER A 391 -41.07 -10.62 -21.74
N LEU A 392 -39.86 -10.61 -21.16
CA LEU A 392 -38.76 -9.77 -21.62
C LEU A 392 -38.19 -10.34 -22.92
N THR A 393 -38.25 -9.57 -24.01
CA THR A 393 -37.84 -10.01 -25.35
C THR A 393 -36.43 -9.54 -25.74
N ASN A 394 -35.97 -8.45 -25.15
CA ASN A 394 -34.67 -7.85 -25.44
C ASN A 394 -34.17 -7.04 -24.25
N ILE A 395 -32.88 -7.16 -23.95
CA ILE A 395 -32.19 -6.31 -23.00
C ILE A 395 -30.93 -5.69 -23.61
N ASN A 396 -30.77 -4.38 -23.38
CA ASN A 396 -29.54 -3.66 -23.71
C ASN A 396 -28.71 -3.44 -22.43
N ILE A 397 -27.54 -4.10 -22.37
CA ILE A 397 -26.58 -3.99 -21.27
C ILE A 397 -25.49 -2.96 -21.64
N PRO A 398 -25.29 -1.87 -20.88
CA PRO A 398 -24.29 -0.85 -21.21
C PRO A 398 -22.87 -1.34 -20.91
N ASN A 399 -21.88 -0.84 -21.67
CA ASN A 399 -20.44 -1.11 -21.47
C ASN A 399 -19.87 -0.68 -20.10
N SER A 400 -20.69 -0.14 -19.19
CA SER A 400 -20.27 0.11 -17.82
C SER A 400 -20.37 -1.13 -16.93
N VAL A 401 -21.15 -2.14 -17.33
CA VAL A 401 -21.37 -3.37 -16.56
C VAL A 401 -20.16 -4.28 -16.67
N THR A 402 -19.61 -4.70 -15.53
CA THR A 402 -18.44 -5.59 -15.43
C THR A 402 -18.81 -6.99 -14.94
N THR A 403 -19.93 -7.14 -14.24
CA THR A 403 -20.34 -8.41 -13.62
C THR A 403 -21.83 -8.69 -13.84
N ILE A 404 -22.16 -9.93 -14.20
CA ILE A 404 -23.52 -10.47 -14.25
C ILE A 404 -23.64 -11.54 -13.16
N GLY A 405 -24.50 -11.31 -12.17
CA GLY A 405 -24.68 -12.17 -11.00
C GLY A 405 -25.33 -13.52 -11.27
N GLU A 406 -25.38 -14.34 -10.23
CA GLU A 406 -26.01 -15.65 -10.21
C GLU A 406 -27.51 -15.53 -10.54
N GLN A 407 -28.01 -16.41 -11.42
CA GLN A 407 -29.42 -16.46 -11.82
C GLN A 407 -29.99 -15.14 -12.37
N ALA A 408 -29.12 -14.20 -12.78
CA ALA A 408 -29.51 -12.83 -13.13
C ALA A 408 -30.62 -12.76 -14.19
N PHE A 409 -30.68 -13.69 -15.15
CA PHE A 409 -31.70 -13.80 -16.19
C PHE A 409 -32.38 -15.18 -16.22
N LEU A 410 -32.31 -15.94 -15.13
CA LEU A 410 -32.92 -17.27 -15.03
C LEU A 410 -34.43 -17.19 -15.38
N GLY A 411 -34.88 -18.01 -16.32
CA GLY A 411 -36.29 -18.08 -16.73
C GLY A 411 -36.80 -16.88 -17.55
N CYS A 412 -35.93 -16.13 -18.22
CA CYS A 412 -36.34 -15.13 -19.22
C CYS A 412 -36.76 -15.80 -20.54
N GLU A 413 -37.85 -16.58 -20.49
CA GLU A 413 -38.30 -17.50 -21.56
C GLU A 413 -38.45 -16.84 -22.94
N SER A 414 -38.85 -15.57 -23.03
CA SER A 414 -39.03 -14.83 -24.29
C SER A 414 -37.79 -14.08 -24.79
N LEU A 415 -36.67 -14.13 -24.09
CA LEU A 415 -35.47 -13.36 -24.43
C LEU A 415 -34.82 -13.93 -25.70
N VAL A 416 -34.91 -13.22 -26.82
CA VAL A 416 -34.49 -13.76 -28.14
C VAL A 416 -33.00 -13.59 -28.41
N ASN A 417 -32.46 -12.43 -28.03
CA ASN A 417 -31.08 -12.03 -28.27
C ASN A 417 -30.56 -11.20 -27.09
N ILE A 418 -29.30 -11.40 -26.75
CA ILE A 418 -28.58 -10.59 -25.78
C ILE A 418 -27.18 -10.25 -26.28
N ASN A 419 -26.77 -9.00 -26.09
CA ASN A 419 -25.41 -8.54 -26.35
C ASN A 419 -24.70 -8.28 -25.03
N ILE A 420 -23.78 -9.16 -24.65
CA ILE A 420 -22.94 -8.98 -23.46
C ILE A 420 -21.76 -8.06 -23.84
N PRO A 421 -21.59 -6.92 -23.18
CA PRO A 421 -20.55 -5.96 -23.56
C PRO A 421 -19.15 -6.44 -23.16
N ASN A 422 -18.13 -5.99 -23.90
CA ASN A 422 -16.71 -6.32 -23.68
C ASN A 422 -16.14 -5.88 -22.32
N SER A 423 -16.92 -5.19 -21.50
CA SER A 423 -16.55 -4.83 -20.14
C SER A 423 -16.83 -5.96 -19.14
N VAL A 424 -17.67 -6.94 -19.49
CA VAL A 424 -18.05 -8.05 -18.59
C VAL A 424 -16.92 -9.07 -18.51
N THR A 425 -16.45 -9.36 -17.30
CA THR A 425 -15.39 -10.34 -17.04
C THR A 425 -15.92 -11.67 -16.50
N THR A 426 -17.12 -11.66 -15.93
CA THR A 426 -17.72 -12.83 -15.24
C THR A 426 -19.20 -12.98 -15.58
N ILE A 427 -19.60 -14.22 -15.92
CA ILE A 427 -21.00 -14.66 -16.04
C ILE A 427 -21.25 -15.65 -14.90
N GLY A 428 -22.11 -15.27 -13.95
CA GLY A 428 -22.42 -16.09 -12.77
C GLY A 428 -23.18 -17.38 -13.08
N ASP A 429 -23.33 -18.21 -12.05
CA ASP A 429 -23.99 -19.51 -12.16
C ASP A 429 -25.48 -19.34 -12.52
N SER A 430 -26.00 -20.21 -13.38
CA SER A 430 -27.37 -20.18 -13.90
C SER A 430 -27.80 -18.83 -14.52
N ALA A 431 -26.86 -17.93 -14.86
CA ALA A 431 -27.16 -16.55 -15.22
C ALA A 431 -28.18 -16.41 -16.35
N PHE A 432 -28.21 -17.34 -17.31
CA PHE A 432 -29.13 -17.36 -18.45
C PHE A 432 -29.87 -18.71 -18.58
N ALA A 433 -29.96 -19.50 -17.53
CA ALA A 433 -30.68 -20.77 -17.58
C ALA A 433 -32.17 -20.55 -17.92
N TYR A 434 -32.76 -21.48 -18.69
CA TYR A 434 -34.14 -21.45 -19.16
C TYR A 434 -34.54 -20.17 -19.93
N CYS A 435 -33.60 -19.61 -20.70
CA CYS A 435 -33.91 -18.60 -21.71
C CYS A 435 -34.33 -19.29 -23.03
N ASP A 436 -35.51 -19.91 -23.03
CA ASP A 436 -35.96 -20.85 -24.08
C ASP A 436 -35.96 -20.28 -25.49
N SER A 437 -36.22 -18.96 -25.65
CA SER A 437 -36.23 -18.28 -26.95
C SER A 437 -34.86 -17.74 -27.39
N LEU A 438 -33.80 -17.89 -26.58
CA LEU A 438 -32.49 -17.32 -26.87
C LEU A 438 -31.85 -18.06 -28.05
N THR A 439 -31.77 -17.40 -29.20
CA THR A 439 -31.29 -18.04 -30.44
C THR A 439 -29.78 -17.89 -30.66
N SER A 440 -29.20 -16.82 -30.12
CA SER A 440 -27.79 -16.50 -30.25
C SER A 440 -27.28 -15.71 -29.05
N ILE A 441 -26.00 -15.91 -28.75
CA ILE A 441 -25.28 -15.14 -27.73
C ILE A 441 -23.85 -14.86 -28.21
N ASN A 442 -23.40 -13.63 -27.97
CA ASN A 442 -22.01 -13.24 -28.17
C ASN A 442 -21.34 -13.09 -26.81
N ILE A 443 -20.44 -14.01 -26.46
CA ILE A 443 -19.63 -13.94 -25.24
C ILE A 443 -18.37 -13.12 -25.59
N PRO A 444 -18.07 -12.03 -24.87
CA PRO A 444 -16.94 -11.17 -25.19
C PRO A 444 -15.60 -11.75 -24.73
N ASN A 445 -14.51 -11.36 -25.39
CA ASN A 445 -13.13 -11.81 -25.08
C ASN A 445 -12.66 -11.48 -23.65
N SER A 446 -13.36 -10.62 -22.93
CA SER A 446 -13.07 -10.26 -21.54
C SER A 446 -13.54 -11.30 -20.54
N VAL A 447 -14.46 -12.21 -20.91
CA VAL A 447 -14.95 -13.25 -20.02
C VAL A 447 -13.91 -14.36 -19.87
N THR A 448 -13.55 -14.67 -18.63
CA THR A 448 -12.59 -15.74 -18.30
C THR A 448 -13.28 -17.05 -17.91
N THR A 449 -14.47 -16.96 -17.31
CA THR A 449 -15.22 -18.12 -16.78
C THR A 449 -16.70 -18.05 -17.17
N ILE A 450 -17.25 -19.19 -17.59
CA ILE A 450 -18.69 -19.43 -17.75
C ILE A 450 -19.15 -20.30 -16.57
N GLY A 451 -20.04 -19.77 -15.73
CA GLY A 451 -20.51 -20.43 -14.50
C GLY A 451 -21.28 -21.74 -14.69
N GLU A 452 -21.52 -22.42 -13.57
CA GLU A 452 -22.32 -23.64 -13.48
C GLU A 452 -23.74 -23.38 -14.00
N PHE A 453 -24.30 -24.27 -14.82
CA PHE A 453 -25.62 -24.12 -15.43
C PHE A 453 -25.86 -22.81 -16.20
N ALA A 454 -24.84 -22.02 -16.54
CA ALA A 454 -25.01 -20.64 -17.02
C ALA A 454 -26.00 -20.47 -18.19
N PHE A 455 -26.10 -21.45 -19.09
CA PHE A 455 -27.04 -21.49 -20.22
C PHE A 455 -27.92 -22.75 -20.21
N TRP A 456 -28.06 -23.43 -19.07
CA TRP A 456 -28.81 -24.67 -18.97
C TRP A 456 -30.25 -24.51 -19.49
N GLY A 457 -30.68 -25.39 -20.36
CA GLY A 457 -32.05 -25.38 -20.90
C GLY A 457 -32.33 -24.28 -21.92
N CYS A 458 -31.33 -23.59 -22.47
CA CYS A 458 -31.55 -22.67 -23.61
C CYS A 458 -31.86 -23.46 -24.90
N GLU A 459 -33.08 -23.98 -25.03
CA GLU A 459 -33.42 -24.96 -26.07
C GLU A 459 -33.30 -24.42 -27.50
N SER A 460 -33.53 -23.13 -27.73
CA SER A 460 -33.44 -22.50 -29.06
C SER A 460 -32.03 -22.01 -29.43
N LEU A 461 -31.03 -22.17 -28.56
CA LEU A 461 -29.69 -21.63 -28.80
C LEU A 461 -28.98 -22.40 -29.91
N VAL A 462 -28.76 -21.76 -31.07
CA VAL A 462 -28.25 -22.44 -32.28
C VAL A 462 -26.73 -22.35 -32.40
N ASN A 463 -26.19 -21.17 -32.12
CA ASN A 463 -24.78 -20.84 -32.33
C ASN A 463 -24.19 -20.22 -31.07
N ILE A 464 -23.02 -20.71 -30.68
CA ILE A 464 -22.25 -20.18 -29.56
C ILE A 464 -20.82 -19.94 -30.02
N ASN A 465 -20.38 -18.69 -29.89
CA ASN A 465 -18.98 -18.34 -30.08
C ASN A 465 -18.30 -18.20 -28.71
N ILE A 466 -17.48 -19.18 -28.35
CA ILE A 466 -16.66 -19.08 -27.13
C ILE A 466 -15.36 -18.36 -27.49
N PRO A 467 -15.06 -17.20 -26.88
CA PRO A 467 -13.87 -16.43 -27.19
C PRO A 467 -12.60 -17.00 -26.58
N ASN A 468 -11.44 -16.59 -27.09
CA ASN A 468 -10.11 -16.99 -26.60
C ASN A 468 -9.80 -16.51 -25.16
N GLY A 469 -10.63 -15.65 -24.58
CA GLY A 469 -10.49 -15.24 -23.19
C GLY A 469 -10.97 -16.29 -22.19
N VAL A 470 -11.87 -17.18 -22.59
CA VAL A 470 -12.46 -18.18 -21.70
C VAL A 470 -11.46 -19.31 -21.46
N THR A 471 -11.25 -19.63 -20.18
CA THR A 471 -10.41 -20.73 -19.72
C THR A 471 -11.23 -21.90 -19.16
N THR A 472 -12.41 -21.61 -18.61
CA THR A 472 -13.24 -22.59 -17.88
C THR A 472 -14.71 -22.54 -18.29
N ILE A 473 -15.30 -23.72 -18.51
CA ILE A 473 -16.75 -23.92 -18.70
C ILE A 473 -17.26 -24.79 -17.53
N GLY A 474 -18.17 -24.24 -16.72
CA GLY A 474 -18.70 -24.88 -15.51
C GLY A 474 -19.61 -26.09 -15.75
N GLU A 475 -19.95 -26.79 -14.65
CA GLU A 475 -20.77 -28.00 -14.68
C GLU A 475 -22.13 -27.68 -15.32
N TYR A 476 -22.58 -28.54 -16.24
CA TYR A 476 -23.84 -28.36 -16.96
C TYR A 476 -24.06 -27.01 -17.67
N ALA A 477 -23.00 -26.21 -17.91
CA ALA A 477 -23.13 -24.83 -18.41
C ALA A 477 -23.99 -24.69 -19.67
N PHE A 478 -23.96 -25.66 -20.60
CA PHE A 478 -24.78 -25.71 -21.82
C PHE A 478 -25.67 -26.96 -21.87
N ALA A 479 -25.97 -27.57 -20.72
CA ALA A 479 -26.78 -28.77 -20.71
C ALA A 479 -28.20 -28.49 -21.25
N SER A 480 -28.80 -29.46 -21.93
CA SER A 480 -30.12 -29.38 -22.57
C SER A 480 -30.28 -28.26 -23.62
N CYS A 481 -29.18 -27.69 -24.12
CA CYS A 481 -29.20 -26.78 -25.27
C CYS A 481 -29.34 -27.58 -26.59
N LYS A 482 -30.55 -28.07 -26.85
CA LYS A 482 -30.84 -29.03 -27.92
C LYS A 482 -30.55 -28.51 -29.33
N SER A 483 -30.65 -27.20 -29.57
CA SER A 483 -30.50 -26.61 -30.91
C SER A 483 -29.06 -26.26 -31.29
N ILE A 484 -28.07 -26.44 -30.41
CA ILE A 484 -26.68 -26.11 -30.74
C ILE A 484 -26.21 -27.01 -31.89
N THR A 485 -25.89 -26.39 -33.02
CA THR A 485 -25.34 -27.07 -34.20
C THR A 485 -23.90 -26.68 -34.48
N ASN A 486 -23.44 -25.55 -33.94
CA ASN A 486 -22.09 -25.06 -34.12
C ASN A 486 -21.57 -24.41 -32.83
N ILE A 487 -20.41 -24.89 -32.39
CA ILE A 487 -19.66 -24.34 -31.27
C ILE A 487 -18.17 -24.48 -31.58
N ASN A 488 -17.44 -23.38 -31.36
CA ASN A 488 -15.98 -23.39 -31.44
C ASN A 488 -15.41 -23.47 -30.01
N ILE A 489 -14.56 -24.45 -29.76
CA ILE A 489 -13.88 -24.64 -28.48
C ILE A 489 -12.42 -24.17 -28.64
N PRO A 490 -12.07 -22.92 -28.28
CA PRO A 490 -10.72 -22.40 -28.46
C PRO A 490 -9.67 -23.18 -27.65
N ASN A 491 -8.41 -23.03 -28.04
CA ASN A 491 -7.27 -23.63 -27.33
C ASN A 491 -7.00 -23.01 -25.96
N SER A 492 -7.61 -21.86 -25.67
CA SER A 492 -7.52 -21.20 -24.36
C SER A 492 -8.26 -21.96 -23.25
N ILE A 493 -9.25 -22.79 -23.61
CA ILE A 493 -10.01 -23.57 -22.64
C ILE A 493 -9.11 -24.66 -22.08
N THR A 494 -8.88 -24.58 -20.77
CA THR A 494 -8.13 -25.56 -19.99
C THR A 494 -9.06 -26.59 -19.35
N THR A 495 -10.29 -26.20 -19.02
CA THR A 495 -11.24 -27.04 -18.27
C THR A 495 -12.66 -26.93 -18.83
N ILE A 496 -13.31 -28.07 -19.02
CA ILE A 496 -14.75 -28.21 -19.27
C ILE A 496 -15.26 -29.22 -18.24
N GLU A 497 -16.12 -28.78 -17.35
CA GLU A 497 -16.62 -29.60 -16.24
C GLU A 497 -17.66 -30.64 -16.72
N ASP A 498 -18.00 -31.56 -15.80
CA ASP A 498 -18.90 -32.67 -16.06
C ASP A 498 -20.28 -32.19 -16.57
N GLY A 499 -20.86 -32.93 -17.51
CA GLY A 499 -22.19 -32.64 -18.05
C GLY A 499 -22.34 -31.32 -18.81
N ALA A 500 -21.28 -30.52 -19.02
CA ALA A 500 -21.34 -29.19 -19.63
C ALA A 500 -22.13 -29.15 -20.95
N PHE A 501 -22.12 -30.22 -21.74
CA PHE A 501 -22.87 -30.35 -23.00
C PHE A 501 -23.87 -31.52 -23.00
N CYS A 502 -24.28 -32.00 -21.81
CA CYS A 502 -25.25 -33.09 -21.72
C CYS A 502 -26.58 -32.67 -22.38
N GLY A 503 -27.19 -33.52 -23.20
CA GLY A 503 -28.44 -33.18 -23.89
C GLY A 503 -28.28 -32.22 -25.08
N CYS A 504 -27.06 -31.88 -25.50
CA CYS A 504 -26.79 -31.18 -26.77
C CYS A 504 -26.93 -32.15 -27.97
N GLU A 505 -28.18 -32.51 -28.29
CA GLU A 505 -28.51 -33.56 -29.25
C GLU A 505 -28.03 -33.23 -30.68
N ASN A 506 -28.24 -31.99 -31.14
CA ASN A 506 -27.89 -31.57 -32.51
C ASN A 506 -26.43 -31.20 -32.73
N LEU A 507 -25.58 -31.28 -31.70
CA LEU A 507 -24.16 -30.98 -31.86
C LEU A 507 -23.50 -32.04 -32.76
N PRO A 508 -22.80 -31.65 -33.84
CA PRO A 508 -22.22 -32.59 -34.80
C PRO A 508 -21.25 -33.59 -34.18
N SER A 509 -21.25 -34.82 -34.71
CA SER A 509 -20.42 -35.93 -34.19
C SER A 509 -18.92 -35.62 -34.18
N HIS A 510 -18.42 -34.89 -35.18
CA HIS A 510 -17.01 -34.49 -35.24
C HIS A 510 -16.63 -33.49 -34.13
N ILE A 511 -17.52 -32.56 -33.78
CA ILE A 511 -17.30 -31.63 -32.65
C ILE A 511 -17.37 -32.37 -31.32
N LYS A 512 -18.38 -33.25 -31.15
CA LYS A 512 -18.47 -34.13 -29.96
C LYS A 512 -17.19 -34.95 -29.77
N SER A 513 -16.62 -35.47 -30.85
CA SER A 513 -15.37 -36.23 -30.81
C SER A 513 -14.18 -35.38 -30.40
N ASP A 514 -14.04 -34.16 -30.90
CA ASP A 514 -12.96 -33.24 -30.51
C ASP A 514 -13.02 -32.90 -29.01
N ILE A 515 -14.22 -32.55 -28.53
CA ILE A 515 -14.44 -32.21 -27.11
C ILE A 515 -14.10 -33.41 -26.21
N ARG A 516 -14.59 -34.61 -26.55
CA ARG A 516 -14.27 -35.84 -25.80
C ARG A 516 -12.79 -36.15 -25.76
N GLN A 517 -12.10 -35.97 -26.89
CA GLN A 517 -10.67 -36.23 -26.98
C GLN A 517 -9.87 -35.27 -26.09
N ARG A 518 -10.31 -34.01 -25.99
CA ARG A 518 -9.63 -32.97 -25.22
C ARG A 518 -9.96 -32.97 -23.73
N PHE A 519 -11.21 -33.28 -23.36
CA PHE A 519 -11.73 -33.05 -22.00
C PHE A 519 -12.42 -34.28 -21.36
N GLY A 520 -12.52 -35.40 -22.07
CA GLY A 520 -13.09 -36.66 -21.58
C GLY A 520 -14.59 -36.82 -21.86
N GLU A 521 -15.12 -38.02 -21.57
CA GLU A 521 -16.51 -38.39 -21.91
C GLU A 521 -17.55 -37.69 -21.01
N LYS A 522 -17.18 -37.42 -19.75
CA LYS A 522 -18.12 -36.93 -18.74
C LYS A 522 -18.78 -35.60 -19.10
N VAL A 523 -18.15 -34.80 -19.97
CA VAL A 523 -18.70 -33.55 -20.52
C VAL A 523 -20.05 -33.71 -21.23
N PHE A 524 -20.44 -34.94 -21.62
CA PHE A 524 -21.74 -35.24 -22.25
C PHE A 524 -22.69 -36.12 -21.40
N HIS A 525 -22.29 -36.56 -20.20
CA HIS A 525 -23.07 -37.50 -19.39
C HIS A 525 -23.72 -36.83 -18.18
N LEU A 526 -24.91 -37.31 -17.83
CA LEU A 526 -25.51 -37.08 -16.51
C LEU A 526 -24.90 -38.10 -15.53
N TRP A 527 -24.60 -37.66 -14.31
CA TRP A 527 -24.19 -38.54 -13.23
C TRP A 527 -25.27 -39.56 -12.86
#